data_AF-A0A8S0FUE4-F1
#
_entry.id   AF-A0A8S0FUE4-F1
#
_cell.length_a   1.000
_cell.length_b   1.000
_cell.length_c   1.000
_cell.angle_alpha   90.00
_cell.angle_beta   90.00
_cell.angle_gamma   90.00
#
_symmetry.space_group_name_H-M   'P 1'
#
loop_
_entity.id
_entity.type
_entity.pdbx_description
1 polymer ?
#
loop_
_entity_poly.entity_id
_entity_poly.type
_entity_poly.pdbx_seq_one_letter_code
_entity_poly.pdbx_strand_id
1 'polypeptide(L)'
;MNGVKVIGYTDLPGRLPTQSSQLYGTNLVNLLKLLCKEKDGNITVDFDDVVIRGVTVIRAGEITWPAPPIQVSAQPQTAQKAAPEVKTEEKCACSPWRKYALMALAIILFGWMASVAPKEFLGHFTVFALACVVGYYVVWNVSHALHTPLMSVTNAISGIIVVGAL
;
A
#
# COMPACT_ATOMS: atom_id res chain seq x y z
N MET A 1 -11.75 35.26 25.78
CA MET A 1 -11.75 35.57 24.34
C MET A 1 -10.39 36.14 23.98
N ASN A 2 -9.52 35.53 23.17
CA ASN A 2 -9.66 34.35 22.31
C ASN A 2 -8.28 33.68 22.27
N GLY A 3 -8.04 32.63 23.06
CA GLY A 3 -6.75 31.92 23.18
C GLY A 3 -6.32 31.16 21.90
N VAL A 4 -6.49 31.78 20.74
CA VAL A 4 -6.25 31.25 19.41
C VAL A 4 -4.79 31.51 19.05
N LYS A 5 -4.05 30.43 18.78
CA LYS A 5 -2.72 30.51 18.20
C LYS A 5 -2.83 30.36 16.69
N VAL A 6 -2.50 31.42 15.95
CA VAL A 6 -2.41 31.37 14.48
C VAL A 6 -0.99 30.94 14.12
N ILE A 7 -0.85 29.75 13.56
CA ILE A 7 0.44 29.20 13.14
C ILE A 7 0.63 29.50 11.65
N GLY A 8 1.63 30.32 11.33
CA GLY A 8 1.96 30.76 9.96
C GLY A 8 3.36 30.37 9.52
N TYR A 9 3.81 29.15 9.83
CA TYR A 9 5.12 28.70 9.37
C TYR A 9 5.15 28.56 7.84
N THR A 10 6.16 29.16 7.21
CA THR A 10 6.36 29.14 5.76
C THR A 10 7.10 27.90 5.27
N ASP A 11 7.79 27.20 6.16
CA ASP A 11 8.52 25.96 5.87
C ASP A 11 8.03 24.83 6.80
N LEU A 12 6.78 24.43 6.61
CA LEU A 12 6.22 23.27 7.28
C LEU A 12 6.89 21.95 6.83
N PRO A 13 7.24 21.76 5.53
CA PRO A 13 7.96 20.56 5.08
C PRO A 13 9.33 20.40 5.76
N GLY A 14 10.09 21.47 5.97
CA GLY A 14 11.38 21.45 6.67
C GLY A 14 11.29 20.98 8.13
N ARG A 15 10.10 20.98 8.74
CA ARG A 15 9.88 20.48 10.11
C ARG A 15 9.68 18.96 10.19
N LEU A 16 9.51 18.29 9.05
CA LEU A 16 9.53 16.82 8.91
C LEU A 16 10.52 16.40 7.81
N PRO A 17 11.81 16.74 7.98
CA PRO A 17 12.79 16.71 6.89
C PRO A 17 12.99 15.31 6.30
N THR A 18 12.95 14.26 7.14
CA THR A 18 13.09 12.87 6.69
C THR A 18 11.96 12.46 5.75
N GLN A 19 10.71 12.78 6.09
CA GLN A 19 9.55 12.40 5.29
C GLN A 19 9.47 13.24 4.01
N SER A 20 9.72 14.54 4.10
CA SER A 20 9.75 15.43 2.94
C SER A 20 10.86 15.01 1.97
N SER A 21 12.05 14.65 2.46
CA SER A 21 13.15 14.18 1.61
C SER A 21 12.82 12.85 0.92
N GLN A 22 12.20 11.91 1.63
CA GLN A 22 11.81 10.61 1.04
C GLN A 22 10.76 10.77 -0.06
N LEU A 23 9.71 11.57 0.19
CA LEU A 23 8.66 11.81 -0.80
C LEU A 23 9.19 12.60 -2.00
N TYR A 24 10.01 13.63 -1.75
CA TYR A 24 10.66 14.39 -2.81
C TYR A 24 11.59 13.51 -3.65
N GLY A 25 12.44 12.69 -3.02
CA GLY A 25 13.29 11.72 -3.71
C GLY A 25 12.50 10.71 -4.53
N THR A 26 11.36 10.23 -4.01
CA THR A 26 10.46 9.34 -4.75
C THR A 26 9.90 10.03 -6.00
N ASN A 27 9.52 11.30 -5.91
CA ASN A 27 9.06 12.08 -7.07
C ASN A 27 10.17 12.26 -8.11
N LEU A 28 11.41 12.52 -7.68
CA LEU A 28 12.57 12.61 -8.58
C LEU A 28 12.85 11.28 -9.28
N VAL A 29 12.80 10.16 -8.57
CA VAL A 29 12.97 8.82 -9.16
C VAL A 29 11.87 8.53 -10.18
N ASN A 30 10.63 8.92 -9.91
CA ASN A 30 9.52 8.74 -10.85
C ASN A 30 9.70 9.62 -12.11
N LEU A 31 10.17 10.86 -11.96
CA LEU A 31 10.53 11.71 -13.09
C LEU A 31 11.68 11.10 -13.91
N LEU A 32 12.72 10.59 -13.24
CA LEU A 32 13.85 9.93 -13.90
C LEU A 32 13.42 8.69 -14.69
N LYS A 33 12.44 7.92 -14.20
CA LYS A 33 11.86 6.79 -14.96
C LYS A 33 11.19 7.23 -16.26
N LEU A 34 10.57 8.41 -16.29
CA LEU A 34 9.97 8.95 -17.53
C LEU A 34 11.05 9.44 -18.49
N LEU A 35 12.13 10.03 -17.97
CA LEU A 35 13.27 10.51 -18.74
C LEU A 35 14.18 9.40 -19.27
N CYS A 36 14.25 8.26 -18.58
CA CYS A 36 15.09 7.11 -18.91
C CYS A 36 14.22 5.84 -19.04
N LYS A 37 13.38 5.81 -20.08
CA LYS A 37 12.43 4.71 -20.34
C LYS A 37 13.15 3.35 -20.51
N GLU A 38 14.35 3.36 -21.09
CA GLU A 38 15.12 2.16 -21.40
C GLU A 38 15.99 1.66 -20.22
N LYS A 39 16.01 2.38 -19.08
CA LYS A 39 16.83 2.05 -17.88
C LYS A 39 18.33 1.94 -18.18
N ASP A 40 18.77 2.54 -19.25
CA ASP A 40 20.15 2.55 -19.77
C ASP A 40 21.01 3.67 -19.16
N GLY A 41 20.39 4.53 -18.35
CA GLY A 41 21.03 5.72 -17.78
C GLY A 41 21.13 6.90 -18.74
N ASN A 42 20.56 6.79 -19.95
CA ASN A 42 20.51 7.87 -20.92
C ASN A 42 19.22 8.70 -20.72
N ILE A 43 19.36 10.02 -20.71
CA ILE A 43 18.24 10.95 -20.49
C ILE A 43 17.72 11.41 -21.85
N THR A 44 16.52 10.95 -22.21
CA THR A 44 15.83 11.36 -23.43
C THR A 44 14.73 12.35 -23.09
N VAL A 45 14.97 13.63 -23.44
CA VAL A 45 13.99 14.70 -23.26
C VAL A 45 13.01 14.71 -24.45
N ASP A 46 12.00 13.87 -24.32
CA ASP A 46 10.89 13.71 -25.27
C ASP A 46 9.83 14.82 -25.06
N PHE A 47 9.63 15.69 -26.05
CA PHE A 47 8.66 16.80 -25.97
C PHE A 47 7.25 16.42 -26.43
N ASP A 48 7.07 15.20 -26.93
CA ASP A 48 5.74 14.64 -27.19
C ASP A 48 5.07 14.21 -25.86
N ASP A 49 5.88 13.95 -24.82
CA ASP A 49 5.39 13.77 -23.45
C ASP A 49 5.08 15.13 -22.80
N VAL A 50 3.78 15.37 -22.58
CA VAL A 50 3.26 16.60 -21.97
C VAL A 50 3.84 16.88 -20.58
N VAL A 51 4.23 15.84 -19.83
CA VAL A 51 4.83 15.98 -18.50
C VAL A 51 6.26 16.49 -18.63
N ILE A 52 7.03 15.91 -19.55
CA ILE A 52 8.42 16.33 -19.82
C ILE A 52 8.46 17.73 -20.44
N ARG A 53 7.54 18.04 -21.36
CA ARG A 53 7.40 19.39 -21.94
C ARG A 53 7.03 20.43 -20.88
N GLY A 54 6.19 20.07 -19.91
CA GLY A 54 5.73 20.96 -18.84
C GLY A 54 6.80 21.26 -17.78
N VAL A 55 7.60 20.25 -17.40
CA VAL A 55 8.66 20.40 -16.38
C VAL A 55 9.95 20.99 -16.94
N THR A 56 10.21 20.84 -18.24
CA THR A 56 11.43 21.35 -18.89
C THR A 56 11.31 22.85 -19.16
N VAL A 57 11.98 23.66 -18.34
CA VAL A 57 12.01 25.14 -18.48
C VAL A 57 13.12 25.66 -19.39
N ILE A 58 14.23 24.94 -19.49
CA ILE A 58 15.40 25.28 -20.32
C ILE A 58 15.88 24.01 -21.00
N ARG A 59 16.16 24.07 -22.30
CA ARG A 59 16.77 22.99 -23.08
C ARG A 59 17.91 23.54 -23.91
N ALA A 60 19.12 22.99 -23.74
CA ALA A 60 20.30 23.36 -24.52
C ALA A 60 20.61 24.87 -24.59
N GLY A 61 20.28 25.62 -23.53
CA GLY A 61 20.51 27.07 -23.46
C GLY A 61 19.32 27.92 -23.90
N GLU A 62 18.26 27.32 -24.47
CA GLU A 62 17.03 28.03 -24.84
C GLU A 62 15.94 27.86 -23.79
N ILE A 63 15.25 28.96 -23.48
CA ILE A 63 14.11 28.95 -22.55
C ILE A 63 12.90 28.35 -23.29
N THR A 64 12.42 27.21 -22.80
CA THR A 64 11.27 26.49 -23.36
C THR A 64 9.97 26.81 -22.62
N TRP A 65 10.01 27.69 -21.63
CA TRP A 65 8.84 28.20 -20.92
C TRP A 65 8.25 29.45 -21.61
N PRO A 66 6.91 29.62 -21.67
CA PRO A 66 5.85 28.74 -21.16
C PRO A 66 5.56 27.54 -22.08
N ALA A 67 5.11 26.43 -21.49
CA ALA A 67 4.63 25.30 -22.27
C ALA A 67 3.35 25.70 -23.05
N PRO A 68 3.18 25.25 -24.30
CA PRO A 68 1.93 25.48 -25.02
C PRO A 68 0.76 24.88 -24.21
N PRO A 69 -0.45 25.46 -24.29
CA PRO A 69 -1.62 24.89 -23.65
C PRO A 69 -1.72 23.42 -24.02
N ILE A 70 -1.84 22.55 -23.02
CA ILE A 70 -1.92 21.11 -23.23
C ILE A 70 -3.21 20.84 -24.00
N GLN A 71 -3.11 20.69 -25.32
CA GLN A 71 -4.18 20.19 -26.16
C GLN A 71 -4.21 18.68 -26.01
N VAL A 72 -4.59 18.21 -24.83
CA VAL A 72 -5.11 16.84 -24.72
C VAL A 72 -6.39 16.85 -25.54
N SER A 73 -6.32 16.31 -26.76
CA SER A 73 -7.49 15.96 -27.56
C SER A 73 -8.35 15.03 -26.71
N ALA A 74 -9.24 15.61 -25.93
CA ALA A 74 -9.84 14.97 -24.78
C ALA A 74 -8.77 14.42 -23.79
N GLN A 75 -8.75 14.92 -22.55
CA GLN A 75 -8.90 13.91 -21.50
C GLN A 75 -10.09 13.09 -22.02
N PRO A 76 -10.00 11.77 -22.26
CA PRO A 76 -11.22 11.02 -22.20
C PRO A 76 -11.82 11.52 -20.88
N GLN A 77 -12.95 12.24 -20.97
CA GLN A 77 -13.97 11.93 -20.01
C GLN A 77 -13.91 10.42 -20.02
N THR A 78 -13.50 9.84 -18.91
CA THR A 78 -14.09 8.58 -18.56
C THR A 78 -15.60 8.82 -18.66
N ALA A 79 -16.17 8.80 -19.89
CA ALA A 79 -17.13 7.77 -20.22
C ALA A 79 -16.59 6.60 -19.44
N GLN A 80 -17.27 6.28 -18.34
CA GLN A 80 -17.09 5.02 -17.68
C GLN A 80 -16.96 4.02 -18.81
N LYS A 81 -15.71 3.70 -19.19
CA LYS A 81 -15.36 2.37 -19.60
C LYS A 81 -15.85 1.64 -18.39
N ALA A 82 -17.04 1.04 -18.53
CA ALA A 82 -17.48 -0.04 -17.69
C ALA A 82 -16.19 -0.79 -17.38
N ALA A 83 -15.78 -0.70 -16.10
CA ALA A 83 -14.47 -1.10 -15.63
C ALA A 83 -14.10 -2.34 -16.43
N PRO A 84 -12.95 -2.35 -17.16
CA PRO A 84 -12.64 -3.41 -18.12
C PRO A 84 -13.10 -4.67 -17.46
N GLU A 85 -14.17 -5.28 -18.01
CA GLU A 85 -14.79 -6.42 -17.38
C GLU A 85 -13.60 -7.27 -17.07
N VAL A 86 -13.33 -7.42 -15.77
CA VAL A 86 -12.42 -8.42 -15.29
C VAL A 86 -12.92 -9.58 -16.11
N LYS A 87 -12.09 -10.08 -17.03
CA LYS A 87 -12.20 -11.46 -17.45
C LYS A 87 -12.21 -12.12 -16.11
N THR A 88 -13.43 -12.37 -15.66
CA THR A 88 -13.77 -13.29 -14.64
C THR A 88 -13.21 -14.49 -15.35
N GLU A 89 -11.92 -14.79 -15.08
CA GLU A 89 -11.57 -16.15 -14.78
C GLU A 89 -12.78 -16.58 -13.98
N GLU A 90 -13.63 -17.37 -14.64
CA GLU A 90 -14.65 -18.12 -13.98
C GLU A 90 -13.90 -18.77 -12.84
N LYS A 91 -13.91 -18.12 -11.67
CA LYS A 91 -13.77 -18.81 -10.41
C LYS A 91 -14.91 -19.76 -10.54
N CYS A 92 -14.61 -20.99 -10.99
CA CYS A 92 -15.53 -22.10 -11.00
C CYS A 92 -16.31 -21.92 -9.72
N ALA A 93 -17.60 -21.58 -9.86
CA ALA A 93 -18.41 -21.13 -8.75
C ALA A 93 -18.12 -22.07 -7.61
N CYS A 94 -17.39 -21.61 -6.60
CA CYS A 94 -16.84 -22.52 -5.62
C CYS A 94 -18.08 -23.04 -4.89
N SER A 95 -18.50 -24.24 -5.28
CA SER A 95 -19.84 -24.75 -5.03
C SER A 95 -20.15 -24.55 -3.54
N PRO A 96 -21.38 -24.15 -3.16
CA PRO A 96 -21.78 -24.10 -1.76
C PRO A 96 -21.37 -25.39 -1.02
N TRP A 97 -21.44 -26.54 -1.71
CA TRP A 97 -20.96 -27.83 -1.24
C TRP A 97 -19.48 -27.88 -0.89
N ARG A 98 -18.61 -27.21 -1.65
CA ARG A 98 -17.17 -27.13 -1.38
C ARG A 98 -16.89 -26.32 -0.11
N LYS A 99 -17.69 -25.29 0.19
CA LYS A 99 -17.62 -24.55 1.46
C LYS A 99 -18.08 -25.43 2.63
N TYR A 100 -19.18 -26.16 2.48
CA TYR A 100 -19.66 -27.10 3.50
C TYR A 100 -18.69 -28.27 3.71
N ALA A 101 -18.07 -28.79 2.65
CA ALA A 101 -17.05 -29.82 2.73
C ALA A 101 -15.79 -29.34 3.45
N LEU A 102 -15.34 -28.11 3.17
CA LEU A 102 -14.21 -27.49 3.89
C LEU A 102 -14.54 -27.25 5.37
N MET A 103 -15.76 -26.79 5.68
CA MET A 103 -16.23 -26.63 7.06
C MET A 103 -16.31 -27.96 7.80
N ALA A 104 -16.88 -28.99 7.17
CA ALA A 104 -16.96 -30.34 7.74
C ALA A 104 -15.56 -30.93 7.97
N LEU A 105 -14.64 -30.73 7.03
CA LEU A 105 -13.25 -31.15 7.15
C LEU A 105 -12.56 -30.45 8.33
N ALA A 106 -12.75 -29.13 8.49
CA ALA A 106 -12.22 -28.38 9.63
C ALA A 106 -12.76 -28.88 10.98
N ILE A 107 -14.05 -29.20 11.06
CA ILE A 107 -14.69 -29.75 12.26
C ILE A 107 -14.13 -31.14 12.60
N ILE A 108 -13.95 -32.01 11.60
CA ILE A 108 -13.38 -33.35 11.78
C ILE A 108 -11.92 -33.25 12.26
N LEU A 109 -11.12 -32.37 11.65
CA LEU A 109 -9.73 -32.15 12.04
C LEU A 109 -9.62 -31.60 13.47
N PHE A 110 -10.49 -30.66 13.83
CA PHE A 110 -10.54 -30.10 15.18
C PHE A 110 -10.99 -31.14 16.21
N GLY A 111 -12.00 -31.96 15.90
CA GLY A 111 -12.45 -33.05 16.76
C GLY A 111 -11.39 -34.14 16.96
N TRP A 112 -10.67 -34.50 15.89
CA TRP A 112 -9.55 -35.44 15.99
C TRP A 112 -8.41 -34.88 16.84
N MET A 113 -8.04 -33.61 16.63
CA MET A 113 -7.03 -32.94 17.43
C MET A 113 -7.45 -32.85 18.91
N ALA A 114 -8.71 -32.56 19.20
CA ALA A 114 -9.25 -32.53 20.56
C ALA A 114 -9.25 -33.91 21.24
N SER A 115 -9.35 -35.01 20.47
CA SER A 115 -9.27 -36.38 20.99
C SER A 115 -7.83 -36.80 21.35
N VAL A 116 -6.83 -36.19 20.73
CA VAL A 116 -5.41 -36.54 20.93
C VAL A 116 -4.71 -35.53 21.86
N ALA A 117 -5.24 -34.31 21.99
CA ALA A 117 -4.62 -33.24 22.73
C ALA A 117 -4.81 -33.33 24.27
N PRO A 118 -3.78 -32.95 25.06
CA PRO A 118 -3.90 -32.74 26.50
C PRO A 118 -4.91 -31.64 26.86
N LYS A 119 -5.54 -31.73 28.04
CA LYS A 119 -6.52 -30.73 28.49
C LYS A 119 -5.93 -29.32 28.60
N GLU A 120 -4.66 -29.21 28.97
CA GLU A 120 -3.92 -27.95 29.05
C GLU A 120 -3.73 -27.32 27.66
N PHE A 121 -3.50 -28.14 26.63
CA PHE A 121 -3.34 -27.66 25.25
C PHE A 121 -4.63 -27.04 24.72
N LEU A 122 -5.80 -27.61 25.04
CA LEU A 122 -7.11 -27.05 24.68
C LEU A 122 -7.30 -25.64 25.27
N GLY A 123 -6.83 -25.41 26.50
CA GLY A 123 -6.82 -24.08 27.13
C GLY A 123 -5.96 -23.07 26.35
N HIS A 124 -4.71 -23.43 26.04
CA HIS A 124 -3.82 -22.54 25.27
C HIS A 124 -4.31 -22.31 23.83
N PHE A 125 -4.87 -23.33 23.19
CA PHE A 125 -5.39 -23.23 21.82
C PHE A 125 -6.59 -22.28 21.73
N THR A 126 -7.50 -22.31 22.69
CA THR A 126 -8.67 -21.41 22.71
C THR A 126 -8.26 -19.94 22.91
N VAL A 127 -7.30 -19.66 23.80
CA VAL A 127 -6.72 -18.32 23.97
C VAL A 127 -6.03 -17.86 22.69
N PHE A 128 -5.27 -18.75 22.04
CA PHE A 128 -4.62 -18.46 20.76
C PHE A 128 -5.64 -18.13 19.65
N ALA A 129 -6.68 -18.95 19.49
CA ALA A 129 -7.72 -18.72 18.48
C ALA A 129 -8.45 -17.39 18.69
N LEU A 130 -8.82 -17.06 19.95
CA LEU A 130 -9.44 -15.77 20.28
C LEU A 130 -8.48 -14.59 20.03
N ALA A 131 -7.19 -14.74 20.35
CA ALA A 131 -6.18 -13.74 20.07
C ALA A 131 -6.03 -13.47 18.56
N CYS A 132 -6.11 -14.50 17.71
CA CYS A 132 -6.11 -14.32 16.25
C CYS A 132 -7.32 -13.52 15.76
N VAL A 133 -8.52 -13.80 16.29
CA VAL A 133 -9.74 -13.05 15.93
C VAL A 133 -9.61 -11.58 16.33
N VAL A 134 -9.19 -11.31 17.57
CA VAL A 134 -8.98 -9.93 18.05
C VAL A 134 -7.90 -9.23 17.21
N GLY A 135 -6.78 -9.91 16.96
CA GLY A 135 -5.69 -9.39 16.12
C GLY A 135 -6.14 -9.02 14.71
N TYR A 136 -6.98 -9.84 14.08
CA TYR A 136 -7.57 -9.54 12.77
C TYR A 136 -8.35 -8.23 12.80
N TYR A 137 -9.28 -8.06 13.75
CA TYR A 137 -10.08 -6.83 13.84
C TYR A 137 -9.24 -5.59 14.16
N VAL A 138 -8.20 -5.73 14.98
CA VAL A 138 -7.28 -4.62 15.32
C VAL A 138 -6.48 -4.18 14.10
N VAL A 139 -5.92 -5.11 13.33
CA VAL A 139 -5.09 -4.80 12.14
C VAL A 139 -5.95 -4.30 10.97
N TRP A 140 -7.18 -4.80 10.83
CA TRP A 140 -8.06 -4.39 9.73
C TRP A 140 -8.65 -3.00 9.92
N ASN A 141 -8.66 -2.46 11.14
CA ASN A 141 -9.24 -1.16 11.46
C ASN A 141 -8.22 0.00 11.50
N VAL A 142 -7.04 -0.20 10.90
CA VAL A 142 -5.94 0.78 10.93
C VAL A 142 -5.96 1.65 9.66
N SER A 143 -5.70 2.95 9.80
CA SER A 143 -5.61 3.89 8.67
C SER A 143 -4.45 3.54 7.71
N HIS A 144 -4.62 3.79 6.41
CA HIS A 144 -3.63 3.42 5.38
C HIS A 144 -2.26 4.10 5.58
N ALA A 145 -2.22 5.23 6.28
CA ALA A 145 -0.97 5.91 6.63
C ALA A 145 -0.08 5.09 7.60
N LEU A 146 -0.62 4.03 8.22
CA LEU A 146 0.06 3.25 9.25
C LEU A 146 0.57 1.89 8.75
N HIS A 147 0.42 1.51 7.48
CA HIS A 147 0.94 0.22 7.02
C HIS A 147 2.46 0.08 7.19
N THR A 148 3.21 1.16 6.97
CA THR A 148 4.67 1.18 7.17
C THR A 148 5.07 1.06 8.66
N PRO A 149 4.51 1.86 9.60
CA PRO A 149 4.80 1.66 11.02
C PRO A 149 4.20 0.34 11.58
N LEU A 150 3.08 -0.17 11.05
CA LEU A 150 2.50 -1.46 11.47
C LEU A 150 3.44 -2.62 11.15
N MET A 151 4.12 -2.59 9.99
CA MET A 151 5.16 -3.56 9.64
C MET A 151 6.38 -3.48 10.58
N SER A 152 6.74 -2.27 11.05
CA SER A 152 7.80 -2.11 12.05
C SER A 152 7.40 -2.66 13.42
N VAL A 153 6.14 -2.49 13.82
CA VAL A 153 5.62 -2.98 15.11
C VAL A 153 5.53 -4.50 15.13
N THR A 154 5.11 -5.15 14.04
CA THR A 154 5.08 -6.62 13.97
C THR A 154 6.49 -7.23 14.08
N ASN A 155 7.50 -6.59 13.49
CA ASN A 155 8.90 -7.00 13.65
C ASN A 155 9.40 -6.86 15.10
N ALA A 156 9.03 -5.77 15.78
CA ALA A 156 9.40 -5.56 17.19
C ALA A 156 8.72 -6.58 18.13
N ILE A 157 7.45 -6.88 17.91
CA ILE A 157 6.69 -7.86 18.72
C ILE A 157 7.21 -9.28 18.51
N SER A 158 7.70 -9.63 17.31
CA SER A 158 8.32 -10.93 17.03
C SER A 158 9.51 -11.25 17.96
N GLY A 159 10.14 -10.22 18.55
CA GLY A 159 11.18 -10.39 19.58
C GLY A 159 10.75 -11.17 20.83
N ILE A 160 9.45 -11.38 21.05
CA ILE A 160 8.93 -12.24 22.13
C ILE A 160 9.45 -13.67 22.08
N ILE A 161 9.90 -14.14 20.91
CA ILE A 161 10.51 -15.47 20.73
C ILE A 161 11.73 -15.63 21.65
N VAL A 162 12.47 -14.56 21.94
CA VAL A 162 13.62 -14.58 22.86
C VAL A 162 13.21 -14.92 24.29
N VAL A 163 12.04 -14.43 24.73
CA VAL A 163 11.49 -14.74 26.06
C VAL A 163 11.03 -16.19 26.15
N GLY A 164 10.54 -16.78 25.06
CA GLY A 164 10.17 -18.19 25.01
C GLY A 164 11.34 -19.17 24.91
N ALA A 165 12.56 -18.68 24.64
CA ALA A 165 13.78 -19.49 24.53
C ALA A 165 14.62 -19.51 25.82
N LEU A 166 14.32 -18.64 26.78
CA LEU A 166 14.91 -18.61 28.13
C LEU A 166 14.08 -19.46 29.09
#